data_AF-A0A0L6J9T0-F1
#
_entry.id   AF-A0A0L6J9T0-F1
#
_cell.length_a   1.000
_cell.length_b   1.000
_cell.length_c   1.000
_cell.angle_alpha   90.00
_cell.angle_beta   90.00
_cell.angle_gamma   90.00
#
_symmetry.space_group_name_H-M   'P 1'
#
loop_
_entity.id
_entity.type
_entity.pdbx_description
1 polymer ?
#
loop_
_entity_poly.entity_id
_entity_poly.type
_entity_poly.pdbx_seq_one_letter_code
_entity_poly.pdbx_strand_id
1 'polypeptide(L)'
;MVRSKHYPSDATIADVLPGLEDAEGYLRQVLVTMRMCQKHYGDAWVRIGVTGKAAAPSYRIDRPDASATPSEDGATEAGVALFGAYGGRSHNRFTKVNTAETRWSSRSLGMAEMLALHDSLRRPKDGPA
;
A
#
# COMPACT_ATOMS: atom_id res chain seq x y z
N MET A 1 14.04 13.28 17.91
CA MET A 1 12.60 13.47 17.67
C MET A 1 12.24 12.87 16.32
N VAL A 2 11.53 11.75 16.28
CA VAL A 2 10.99 11.20 15.02
C VAL A 2 9.79 12.05 14.64
N ARG A 3 9.92 12.87 13.59
CA ARG A 3 8.80 13.65 13.05
C ARG A 3 7.77 12.65 12.53
N SER A 4 6.59 12.59 13.17
CA SER A 4 5.46 11.85 12.62
C SER A 4 5.16 12.42 11.24
N LYS A 5 5.36 11.63 10.19
CA LYS A 5 5.05 12.06 8.83
C LYS A 5 3.59 11.73 8.56
N HIS A 6 2.76 12.76 8.59
CA HIS A 6 1.35 12.64 8.26
C HIS A 6 1.19 12.86 6.76
N TYR A 7 0.68 11.84 6.08
CA TYR A 7 0.28 11.96 4.68
C TYR A 7 -1.19 12.39 4.59
N PRO A 8 -1.61 13.03 3.49
CA PRO A 8 -3.02 13.24 3.18
C PRO A 8 -3.84 11.95 3.31
N SER A 9 -5.13 12.07 3.63
CA SER A 9 -6.00 10.89 3.80
C SER A 9 -6.21 10.07 2.53
N ASP A 10 -5.90 10.64 1.38
CA ASP A 10 -6.00 10.05 0.06
C ASP A 10 -4.61 9.76 -0.55
N ALA A 11 -3.55 9.85 0.25
CA ALA A 11 -2.19 9.63 -0.23
C ALA A 11 -1.99 8.20 -0.74
N THR A 12 -1.17 8.06 -1.77
CA THR A 12 -0.84 6.80 -2.43
C THR A 12 0.63 6.47 -2.26
N ILE A 13 1.05 5.29 -2.74
CA ILE A 13 2.47 4.94 -2.74
C ILE A 13 3.31 5.98 -3.51
N ALA A 14 2.78 6.58 -4.58
CA ALA A 14 3.48 7.62 -5.34
C ALA A 14 3.92 8.81 -4.47
N ASP A 15 3.08 9.20 -3.49
CA ASP A 15 3.33 10.35 -2.62
C ASP A 15 4.41 10.07 -1.56
N VAL A 16 4.64 8.79 -1.23
CA VAL A 16 5.58 8.41 -0.17
C VAL A 16 6.95 8.05 -0.72
N LEU A 17 7.03 7.53 -1.95
CA LEU A 17 8.28 7.08 -2.60
C LEU A 17 9.41 8.11 -2.53
N PRO A 18 9.21 9.41 -2.81
CA PRO A 18 10.30 10.40 -2.78
C PRO A 18 10.93 10.59 -1.39
N GLY A 19 10.25 10.17 -0.33
CA GLY A 19 10.71 10.29 1.04
C GLY A 19 11.23 9.00 1.65
N LEU A 20 11.32 7.90 0.90
CA LEU A 20 11.85 6.63 1.37
C LEU A 20 13.35 6.54 1.15
N GLU A 21 14.06 5.99 2.13
CA GLU A 21 15.50 5.70 2.03
C GLU A 21 15.78 4.67 0.92
N ASP A 22 14.90 3.68 0.77
CA ASP A 22 14.96 2.64 -0.26
C ASP A 22 13.58 2.49 -0.94
N ALA A 23 13.30 3.41 -1.86
CA ALA A 23 12.04 3.44 -2.59
C ALA A 23 11.87 2.22 -3.52
N GLU A 24 12.95 1.76 -4.16
CA GLU A 24 12.91 0.62 -5.09
C GLU A 24 12.66 -0.68 -4.33
N GLY A 25 13.39 -0.93 -3.23
CA GLY A 25 13.22 -2.12 -2.40
C GLY A 25 11.82 -2.19 -1.78
N TYR A 26 11.33 -1.06 -1.26
CA TYR A 26 9.96 -0.97 -0.75
C TYR A 26 8.93 -1.35 -1.82
N LEU A 27 9.03 -0.73 -3.01
CA LEU A 27 8.07 -0.97 -4.09
C LEU A 27 8.13 -2.42 -4.61
N ARG A 28 9.34 -2.99 -4.73
CA ARG A 28 9.54 -4.40 -5.10
C ARG A 28 8.84 -5.33 -4.12
N GLN A 29 8.95 -5.09 -2.83
CA GLN A 29 8.33 -5.95 -1.81
C GLN A 29 6.79 -5.86 -1.83
N VAL A 30 6.25 -4.66 -2.05
CA VAL A 30 4.80 -4.47 -2.26
C VAL A 30 4.35 -5.23 -3.51
N LEU A 31 5.05 -5.07 -4.63
CA LEU A 31 4.73 -5.76 -5.90
C LEU A 31 4.78 -7.28 -5.78
N VAL A 32 5.77 -7.84 -5.09
CA VAL A 32 5.86 -9.29 -4.82
C VAL A 32 4.61 -9.76 -4.08
N THR A 33 4.15 -9.00 -3.09
CA THR A 33 2.98 -9.33 -2.29
C THR A 33 1.68 -9.17 -3.08
N MET A 34 1.58 -8.13 -3.91
CA MET A 34 0.44 -7.94 -4.82
C MET A 34 0.36 -9.06 -5.86
N ARG A 35 1.48 -9.51 -6.42
CA ARG A 35 1.52 -10.66 -7.35
C ARG A 35 1.04 -11.96 -6.69
N MET A 36 1.39 -12.18 -5.41
CA MET A 36 0.85 -13.32 -4.66
C MET A 36 -0.67 -13.21 -4.53
N CYS A 37 -1.17 -12.05 -4.11
CA CYS A 37 -2.61 -11.80 -4.04
C CYS A 37 -3.29 -12.05 -5.40
N GLN A 38 -2.71 -11.52 -6.47
CA GLN A 38 -3.27 -11.61 -7.81
C GLN A 38 -3.33 -13.03 -8.34
N LYS A 39 -2.28 -13.82 -8.09
CA LYS A 39 -2.24 -15.24 -8.48
C LYS A 39 -3.33 -16.07 -7.80
N HIS A 40 -3.71 -15.73 -6.57
CA HIS A 40 -4.69 -16.50 -5.79
C HIS A 40 -6.12 -15.99 -5.93
N TYR A 41 -6.32 -14.68 -6.15
CA TYR A 41 -7.63 -14.04 -6.03
C TYR A 41 -8.01 -13.11 -7.19
N GLY A 42 -7.15 -12.90 -8.19
CA GLY A 42 -7.47 -12.03 -9.33
C GLY A 42 -6.92 -10.62 -9.16
N ASP A 43 -7.76 -9.59 -9.11
CA ASP A 43 -7.25 -8.23 -8.96
C ASP A 43 -6.61 -7.99 -7.57
N ALA A 44 -5.70 -7.03 -7.50
CA ALA A 44 -5.04 -6.66 -6.26
C ALA A 44 -4.88 -5.15 -6.19
N TRP A 45 -5.27 -4.58 -5.05
CA TRP A 45 -5.18 -3.15 -4.79
C TRP A 45 -4.36 -2.90 -3.54
N VAL A 46 -3.52 -1.88 -3.54
CA VAL A 46 -2.70 -1.50 -2.38
C VAL A 46 -3.10 -0.14 -1.84
N ARG A 47 -3.15 -0.01 -0.51
CA ARG A 47 -3.31 1.26 0.21
C ARG A 47 -2.18 1.44 1.22
N ILE A 48 -1.84 2.69 1.51
CA ILE A 48 -0.84 3.01 2.53
C ILE A 48 -1.49 3.44 3.85
N GLY A 49 -0.77 3.26 4.94
CA GLY A 49 -1.07 3.89 6.22
C GLY A 49 -0.64 5.35 6.17
N VAL A 50 -1.58 6.26 6.45
CA VAL A 50 -1.35 7.72 6.35
C VAL A 50 -0.87 8.33 7.67
N THR A 51 -0.98 7.58 8.76
CA THR A 51 -0.46 7.93 10.08
C THR A 51 0.62 6.93 10.47
N GLY A 52 1.88 7.35 10.41
CA GLY A 52 3.01 6.49 10.75
C GLY A 52 4.17 7.26 11.36
N LYS A 53 4.82 6.66 12.36
CA LYS A 53 6.11 7.12 12.90
C LYS A 53 7.30 6.48 12.20
N ALA A 54 7.06 5.48 11.35
CA ALA A 54 8.11 4.74 10.68
C ALA A 54 8.66 5.50 9.46
N ALA A 55 9.93 5.29 9.15
CA ALA A 55 10.59 5.87 7.97
C ALA A 55 9.92 5.43 6.64
N ALA A 56 9.34 4.24 6.63
CA ALA A 56 8.50 3.74 5.56
C ALA A 56 7.07 3.51 6.07
N PRO A 57 6.04 3.96 5.35
CA PRO A 57 4.65 3.79 5.76
C PRO A 57 4.23 2.34 5.65
N SER A 58 3.37 1.91 6.56
CA SER A 58 2.66 0.63 6.46
C SER A 58 1.83 0.56 5.18
N TYR A 59 1.56 -0.62 4.67
CA TYR A 59 0.67 -0.82 3.52
C TYR A 59 -0.23 -2.02 3.74
N ARG A 60 -1.40 -2.00 3.11
CA ARG A 60 -2.30 -3.14 3.04
C ARG A 60 -2.63 -3.47 1.59
N ILE A 61 -2.88 -4.75 1.35
CA ILE A 61 -3.32 -5.26 0.06
C ILE A 61 -4.72 -5.82 0.22
N ASP A 62 -5.57 -5.33 -0.65
CA ASP A 62 -6.97 -5.67 -0.76
C ASP A 62 -7.16 -6.55 -2.03
N ARG A 63 -8.12 -7.46 -1.97
CA ARG A 63 -8.46 -8.42 -3.03
C ARG A 63 -9.96 -8.34 -3.35
N PRO A 64 -10.39 -8.70 -4.57
CA PRO A 64 -11.81 -8.82 -4.86
C PRO A 64 -12.38 -9.96 -4.02
N ASP A 65 -13.56 -9.72 -3.47
CA ASP A 65 -14.32 -10.74 -2.77
C ASP A 65 -15.81 -10.55 -3.07
N ALA A 66 -16.31 -11.37 -4.00
CA ALA A 66 -17.73 -11.37 -4.36
C ALA A 66 -18.64 -11.82 -3.20
N SER A 67 -18.07 -12.46 -2.17
CA SER A 67 -18.75 -12.87 -0.95
C SER A 67 -18.65 -11.82 0.16
N ALA A 68 -17.84 -10.76 0.00
CA ALA A 68 -17.69 -9.74 1.03
C ALA A 68 -18.97 -8.91 1.11
N THR A 69 -19.82 -9.27 2.08
CA THR A 69 -20.90 -8.40 2.53
C THR A 69 -20.28 -7.14 3.12
N PRO A 70 -20.77 -5.94 2.77
CA PRO A 70 -20.33 -4.72 3.45
C PRO A 70 -20.50 -4.91 4.95
N SER A 71 -19.42 -4.67 5.70
CA SER A 71 -19.49 -4.71 7.16
C SER A 71 -20.42 -3.60 7.62
N GLU A 72 -21.28 -3.85 8.61
CA GLU A 72 -22.25 -2.86 9.13
C GLU A 72 -21.57 -1.55 9.58
N ASP A 73 -20.29 -1.62 9.97
CA ASP A 73 -19.46 -0.47 10.35
C ASP A 73 -18.84 0.31 9.18
N GLY A 74 -19.15 -0.04 7.92
CA GLY A 74 -18.62 0.63 6.71
C GLY A 74 -17.11 0.48 6.49
N ALA A 75 -16.42 -0.31 7.31
CA ALA A 75 -14.96 -0.51 7.25
C ALA A 75 -14.50 -1.38 6.07
N THR A 76 -15.42 -2.13 5.47
CA THR A 76 -15.17 -3.02 4.33
C THR A 76 -15.99 -2.51 3.15
N GLU A 77 -15.31 -2.00 2.11
CA GLU A 77 -15.96 -1.64 0.85
C GLU A 77 -16.60 -2.90 0.25
N ALA A 78 -17.86 -2.81 -0.17
CA ALA A 78 -18.57 -3.93 -0.75
C ALA A 78 -17.77 -4.51 -1.93
N GLY A 79 -17.56 -5.83 -1.93
CA GLY A 79 -16.80 -6.51 -2.98
C GLY A 79 -15.28 -6.56 -2.77
N VAL A 80 -14.75 -6.08 -1.64
CA VAL A 80 -13.30 -6.04 -1.37
C VAL A 80 -12.99 -6.66 -0.01
N ALA A 81 -12.06 -7.61 0.04
CA ALA A 81 -11.55 -8.19 1.28
C ALA A 81 -10.07 -7.88 1.50
N LEU A 82 -9.65 -7.84 2.76
CA LEU A 82 -8.23 -7.69 3.10
C LEU A 82 -7.46 -8.99 2.79
N PHE A 83 -6.43 -8.92 1.94
CA PHE A 83 -5.47 -10.01 1.76
C PHE A 83 -4.40 -10.00 2.86
N GLY A 84 -3.91 -8.81 3.23
CA GLY A 84 -2.94 -8.66 4.32
C GLY A 84 -2.48 -7.21 4.50
N ALA A 85 -2.08 -6.87 5.72
CA ALA A 85 -1.45 -5.59 6.06
C ALA A 85 -0.04 -5.83 6.59
N TYR A 86 0.85 -4.88 6.34
CA TYR A 86 2.29 -5.02 6.54
C TYR A 86 2.93 -3.73 7.06
N GLY A 87 3.92 -3.86 7.93
CA GLY A 87 4.68 -2.74 8.50
C GLY A 87 5.80 -2.28 7.57
N GLY A 88 5.87 -0.97 7.29
CA GLY A 88 6.62 -0.44 6.15
C GLY A 88 8.12 -0.72 6.08
N ARG A 89 8.84 -0.86 7.20
CA ARG A 89 10.31 -1.08 7.18
C ARG A 89 10.70 -2.56 7.19
N SER A 90 9.98 -3.37 7.96
CA SER A 90 10.27 -4.81 8.07
C SER A 90 9.44 -5.66 7.10
N HIS A 91 8.42 -5.07 6.48
CA HIS A 91 7.40 -5.76 5.69
C HIS A 91 6.75 -6.92 6.47
N ASN A 92 6.79 -6.87 7.80
CA ASN A 92 6.18 -7.87 8.66
C ASN A 92 4.67 -7.72 8.64
N ARG A 93 3.98 -8.86 8.58
CA ARG A 93 2.51 -8.90 8.61
C ARG A 93 1.98 -8.31 9.92
N PHE A 94 1.02 -7.41 9.80
CA PHE A 94 0.32 -6.83 10.93
C PHE A 94 -0.63 -7.83 11.57
N THR A 95 -0.80 -7.68 12.89
CA THR A 95 -1.90 -8.32 13.61
C THR A 95 -3.23 -7.67 13.20
N LYS A 96 -4.35 -8.32 13.51
CA LYS A 96 -5.69 -7.75 13.29
C LYS A 96 -5.84 -6.39 13.99
N VAL A 97 -5.32 -6.27 15.22
CA VAL A 97 -5.35 -5.04 16.02
C VAL A 97 -4.59 -3.91 15.30
N ASN A 98 -3.32 -4.14 14.94
CA ASN A 98 -2.53 -3.13 14.22
C ASN A 98 -3.18 -2.72 12.89
N THR A 99 -3.82 -3.67 12.22
CA THR A 99 -4.53 -3.41 10.97
C THR A 99 -5.74 -2.51 11.18
N ALA A 100 -6.55 -2.75 12.22
CA ALA A 100 -7.74 -1.96 12.52
C ALA A 100 -7.39 -0.55 13.04
N GLU A 101 -6.34 -0.43 13.85
CA GLU A 101 -5.91 0.85 14.43
C GLU A 101 -5.14 1.73 13.45
N THR A 102 -4.60 1.16 12.36
CA THR A 102 -3.90 1.95 11.35
C THR A 102 -4.90 2.76 10.53
N ARG A 103 -4.68 4.07 10.45
CA ARG A 103 -5.43 4.91 9.51
C ARG A 103 -4.92 4.67 8.09
N TRP A 104 -5.75 4.03 7.28
CA TRP A 104 -5.46 3.73 5.87
C TRP A 104 -5.90 4.86 4.96
N SER A 105 -5.22 4.98 3.81
CA SER A 105 -5.62 5.87 2.74
C SER A 105 -6.98 5.47 2.15
N SER A 106 -7.77 6.46 1.75
CA SER A 106 -9.00 6.26 0.98
C SER A 106 -8.72 5.84 -0.46
N ARG A 107 -7.56 6.19 -1.02
CA ARG A 107 -7.17 5.80 -2.38
C ARG A 107 -6.37 4.51 -2.38
N SER A 108 -6.58 3.70 -3.40
CA SER A 108 -5.81 2.50 -3.69
C SER A 108 -5.15 2.61 -5.06
N LEU A 109 -4.07 1.84 -5.26
CA LEU A 109 -3.45 1.65 -6.56
C LEU A 109 -3.53 0.19 -6.97
N GLY A 110 -3.85 -0.05 -8.24
CA GLY A 110 -3.86 -1.38 -8.84
C GLY A 110 -2.47 -1.84 -9.30
N MET A 111 -2.40 -3.08 -9.75
CA MET A 111 -1.15 -3.69 -10.23
C MET A 111 -0.51 -2.92 -11.40
N ALA A 112 -1.32 -2.45 -12.36
CA ALA A 112 -0.82 -1.69 -13.51
C ALA A 112 -0.15 -0.37 -13.11
N GLU A 113 -0.78 0.39 -12.22
CA GLU A 113 -0.24 1.64 -11.68
C GLU A 113 1.05 1.40 -10.90
N MET A 114 1.08 0.34 -10.09
CA MET A 114 2.26 -0.05 -9.32
C MET A 114 3.45 -0.47 -10.19
N LEU A 115 3.19 -1.14 -11.32
CA LEU A 115 4.23 -1.46 -12.31
C LEU A 115 4.73 -0.20 -13.03
N ALA A 116 3.83 0.73 -13.38
CA ALA A 116 4.21 2.02 -13.96
C ALA A 116 5.07 2.86 -12.99
N LEU A 117 4.75 2.85 -11.69
CA LEU A 117 5.58 3.48 -10.66
C LEU A 117 6.96 2.83 -10.54
N HIS A 118 7.04 1.50 -10.70
CA HIS A 118 8.32 0.81 -10.64
C HIS A 118 9.19 1.09 -11.86
N ASP A 119 8.58 1.15 -13.05
CA ASP A 119 9.29 1.53 -14.26
C ASP A 119 9.81 2.98 -14.21
N SER A 120 9.00 3.91 -13.69
CA SER A 120 9.38 5.32 -13.57
C SER A 120 10.51 5.56 -12.57
N LEU A 121 10.67 4.72 -11.55
CA LEU A 121 11.83 4.76 -10.65
C LEU A 121 13.12 4.27 -11.33
N ARG A 122 13.00 3.31 -12.26
CA ARG A 122 14.14 2.71 -12.96
C ARG A 122 14.60 3.55 -14.15
N ARG A 123 13.68 4.32 -14.74
CA ARG A 123 14.02 5.30 -15.75
C ARG A 123 14.74 6.45 -15.03
N PRO A 124 16.05 6.67 -15.25
CA PRO A 124 16.68 7.87 -14.75
C PRO A 124 15.86 9.06 -15.25
N LYS A 125 15.69 10.07 -14.40
CA LYS A 125 15.15 11.36 -14.82
C LYS A 125 16.19 11.97 -15.76
N ASP A 126 16.20 11.54 -17.02
CA ASP A 126 16.89 12.22 -18.10
C ASP A 126 16.33 13.63 -18.12
N GLY A 127 17.10 14.53 -17.50
CA GLY A 127 16.86 15.96 -17.62
C GLY A 127 16.89 16.34 -19.10
N PRO A 128 16.12 17.34 -19.51
CA PRO A 128 16.19 17.81 -20.88
C PRO A 128 17.62 18.29 -21.16
N ALA A 129 18.23 17.73 -22.20
CA ALA A 129 19.36 18.36 -22.89
C ALA A 129 18.82 19.38 -23.90
#